data_AF-A0A0D9WF39-F1
#
_entry.id   AF-A0A0D9WF39-F1
#
_cell.length_a   1.000
_cell.length_b   1.000
_cell.length_c   1.000
_cell.angle_alpha   90.00
_cell.angle_beta   90.00
_cell.angle_gamma   90.00
#
_symmetry.space_group_name_H-M   'P 1'
#
loop_
_entity.id
_entity.type
_entity.pdbx_description
1 polymer ?
#
loop_
_entity_poly.entity_id
_entity_poly.type
_entity_poly.pdbx_seq_one_letter_code
_entity_poly.pdbx_strand_id
1 'polypeptide(L)'
;MEKGSSSSASANANNLTLGQAMDMPVKTIQLFGTHLHIPATSTATATAPAAANTGSATALSLNAFAGLTQGQGNLSLSLQPAGVLAPTMAPPTMLEPLAMGPAAPVAQNTALATVANAPAWQRNNLAAERATVLVRHLRRCAEALVMARSVDVDAELTSIMRLASPDGDAVQRMAAAFAAALARVAISPWRGVSAALFATDGRDDGTAVALEAAVARQNFLKVCPLLRLAAVAANELIIEATKDDKLIHIVDLGGVNPGQWVELMVAFTSRYQGRPSVRLTVVIKEPGQSYSQAATILTGEATRLGLPFELHVVDSSLDELKLDTLGVRSDHALIVISTLQLHRLGTGTSYMAVAPGIASSLPVAMSSSTVDNLLSGLHRLSPSLFIVTENEANHFWPRFRERFTSALGYYEQLFRSMEEASVLCQPAERKAVERHILKEEIKDIIACENGPRWTRHEQSGMWIGRIDAAGFELWPMGIILAAGRIRSVASQQYGGSHRYGVTEGNGWLILNRMNKPIFCVSAWRSK
;
A
#
# COMPACT_ATOMS: atom_id res chain seq x y z
N MET A 1 -73.36 0.65 21.41
CA MET A 1 -74.56 0.96 20.60
C MET A 1 -74.60 2.45 20.37
N GLU A 2 -74.60 2.84 19.09
CA GLU A 2 -75.02 4.13 18.48
C GLU A 2 -74.39 5.44 18.97
N LYS A 3 -73.53 6.10 18.17
CA LYS A 3 -73.76 6.93 16.97
C LYS A 3 -74.08 8.39 17.33
N GLY A 4 -73.44 9.33 16.65
CA GLY A 4 -73.83 10.75 16.72
C GLY A 4 -72.87 11.69 16.02
N SER A 5 -73.03 11.79 14.70
CA SER A 5 -72.52 12.82 13.80
C SER A 5 -72.93 14.25 14.19
N SER A 6 -72.11 15.27 13.87
CA SER A 6 -72.54 16.44 13.06
C SER A 6 -71.41 17.48 12.85
N SER A 7 -71.19 17.80 11.57
CA SER A 7 -70.68 19.07 11.02
C SER A 7 -71.48 20.28 11.54
N SER A 8 -71.01 21.54 11.59
CA SER A 8 -70.52 22.35 10.46
C SER A 8 -70.00 23.74 10.89
N ALA A 9 -68.97 24.22 10.18
CA ALA A 9 -68.69 25.58 9.70
C ALA A 9 -68.86 26.83 10.61
N SER A 10 -67.75 27.56 10.79
CA SER A 10 -67.73 29.02 10.82
C SER A 10 -66.31 29.52 10.49
N ALA A 11 -66.23 30.52 9.61
CA ALA A 11 -65.01 31.08 9.04
C ALA A 11 -64.51 32.33 9.80
N ASN A 12 -63.20 32.56 9.65
CA ASN A 12 -62.44 33.81 9.84
C ASN A 12 -62.27 34.41 11.24
N ALA A 13 -61.04 34.33 11.78
CA ALA A 13 -60.08 35.46 11.79
C ALA A 13 -58.75 35.09 12.51
N ASN A 14 -57.64 35.28 11.79
CA ASN A 14 -56.27 35.66 12.22
C ASN A 14 -55.67 35.14 13.54
N ASN A 15 -54.63 34.29 13.45
CA ASN A 15 -53.25 34.63 13.87
C ASN A 15 -52.26 33.45 13.73
N LEU A 16 -51.17 33.71 13.00
CA LEU A 16 -49.76 33.34 13.20
C LEU A 16 -49.36 31.94 13.75
N THR A 17 -48.29 31.40 13.12
CA THR A 17 -47.34 30.34 13.54
C THR A 17 -47.63 28.88 13.12
N LEU A 18 -46.88 28.37 12.13
CA LEU A 18 -45.72 27.48 12.32
C LEU A 18 -45.13 27.16 10.93
N GLY A 19 -44.04 27.85 10.57
CA GLY A 19 -43.28 27.56 9.36
C GLY A 19 -42.55 26.22 9.51
N GLN A 20 -42.61 25.44 8.44
CA GLN A 20 -41.99 24.13 8.23
C GLN A 20 -40.58 24.05 8.83
N ALA A 21 -40.32 22.99 9.59
CA ALA A 21 -38.96 22.54 9.87
C ALA A 21 -38.29 22.24 8.51
N MET A 22 -37.43 23.14 8.06
CA MET A 22 -36.58 22.88 6.91
C MET A 22 -35.61 21.78 7.29
N ASP A 23 -35.74 20.66 6.59
CA ASP A 23 -34.80 19.56 6.58
C ASP A 23 -33.42 20.12 6.19
N MET A 24 -32.55 20.28 7.19
CA MET A 24 -31.20 20.82 6.99
C MET A 24 -30.31 19.71 6.43
N PRO A 25 -29.57 19.94 5.34
CA PRO A 25 -28.77 18.90 4.72
C PRO A 25 -27.61 18.48 5.64
N VAL A 26 -27.70 17.27 6.20
CA VAL A 26 -26.59 16.57 6.83
C VAL A 26 -25.58 16.23 5.74
N LYS A 27 -24.45 16.95 5.67
CA LYS A 27 -23.33 16.57 4.81
C LYS A 27 -22.60 15.39 5.43
N THR A 28 -22.91 14.20 4.93
CA THR A 28 -22.14 12.98 5.19
C THR A 28 -20.80 13.08 4.48
N ILE A 29 -19.70 12.95 5.22
CA ILE A 29 -18.36 12.74 4.64
C ILE A 29 -18.02 11.27 4.83
N GLN A 30 -17.89 10.56 3.71
CA GLN A 30 -17.54 9.14 3.70
C GLN A 30 -16.01 9.00 3.67
N LEU A 31 -15.38 9.13 4.83
CA LEU A 31 -13.96 8.76 4.99
C LEU A 31 -13.92 7.29 5.37
N PHE A 32 -13.33 6.48 4.50
CA PHE A 32 -13.10 5.06 4.74
C PHE A 32 -14.34 4.21 5.11
N GLY A 33 -15.53 4.67 4.72
CA GLY A 33 -16.79 3.97 4.97
C GLY A 33 -17.45 4.27 6.32
N THR A 34 -16.97 5.22 7.12
CA THR A 34 -17.62 5.60 8.39
C THR A 34 -18.39 6.92 8.30
N HIS A 35 -19.62 6.94 8.84
CA HIS A 35 -20.34 8.18 9.16
C HIS A 35 -19.90 8.66 10.55
N LEU A 36 -19.26 9.82 10.64
CA LEU A 36 -19.04 10.52 11.91
C LEU A 36 -20.18 11.53 12.12
N HIS A 37 -21.02 11.29 13.13
CA HIS A 37 -22.02 12.27 13.58
C HIS A 37 -21.33 13.34 14.43
N ILE A 38 -21.32 14.58 13.96
CA ILE A 38 -20.87 15.75 14.72
C ILE A 38 -22.13 16.56 15.10
N PRO A 39 -22.43 16.81 16.38
CA PRO A 39 -23.45 17.76 16.78
C PRO A 39 -22.98 19.19 16.45
N ALA A 40 -23.79 19.96 15.72
CA ALA A 40 -23.47 21.35 15.43
C ALA A 40 -23.70 22.22 16.68
N THR A 41 -22.63 22.77 17.27
CA THR A 41 -22.73 23.88 18.22
C THR A 41 -22.85 25.21 17.46
N SER A 42 -23.82 26.03 17.88
CA SER A 42 -24.23 27.29 17.26
C SER A 42 -23.10 28.31 17.14
N THR A 43 -22.87 28.84 15.94
CA THR A 43 -22.09 30.07 15.74
C THR A 43 -23.01 31.22 15.36
N ALA A 44 -23.02 32.24 16.20
CA ALA A 44 -23.72 33.51 15.99
C ALA A 44 -23.23 34.22 14.72
N THR A 45 -24.19 34.86 14.05
CA THR A 45 -24.05 35.70 12.85
C THR A 45 -23.15 36.92 13.08
N ALA A 46 -22.19 37.13 12.20
CA ALA A 46 -21.59 38.45 11.96
C ALA A 46 -21.69 38.77 10.46
N THR A 47 -22.46 39.82 10.17
CA THR A 47 -22.72 40.41 8.85
C THR A 47 -21.54 41.26 8.38
N ALA A 48 -21.22 41.19 7.08
CA ALA A 48 -20.42 42.20 6.39
C ALA A 48 -21.02 42.46 4.98
N PRO A 49 -20.93 43.68 4.43
CA PRO A 49 -21.74 44.12 3.30
C PRO A 49 -21.07 43.91 1.93
N ALA A 50 -21.93 43.91 0.91
CA ALA A 50 -21.63 43.76 -0.51
C ALA A 50 -21.04 45.02 -1.15
N ALA A 51 -20.24 44.82 -2.21
CA ALA A 51 -20.06 45.78 -3.31
C ALA A 51 -19.74 45.02 -4.61
N ALA A 52 -20.07 45.65 -5.73
CA ALA A 52 -20.53 45.03 -6.97
C ALA A 52 -19.44 44.77 -8.04
N ASN A 53 -19.76 43.77 -8.88
CA ASN A 53 -19.55 43.63 -10.34
C ASN A 53 -18.60 44.60 -11.08
N THR A 54 -17.80 44.06 -12.00
CA THR A 54 -18.08 44.12 -13.47
C THR A 54 -17.03 43.38 -14.32
N GLY A 55 -17.53 42.55 -15.26
CA GLY A 55 -17.01 42.26 -16.62
C GLY A 55 -15.66 41.55 -16.79
N SER A 56 -15.38 40.77 -17.83
CA SER A 56 -16.14 40.15 -18.92
C SER A 56 -15.16 39.19 -19.63
N ALA A 57 -15.68 38.09 -20.17
CA ALA A 57 -14.95 37.05 -20.89
C ALA A 57 -14.25 37.55 -22.17
N THR A 58 -13.18 36.86 -22.60
CA THR A 58 -13.12 36.09 -23.87
C THR A 58 -11.75 35.46 -24.11
N ALA A 59 -11.80 34.28 -24.73
CA ALA A 59 -10.68 33.44 -25.15
C ALA A 59 -10.11 33.88 -26.50
N LEU A 60 -8.82 33.62 -26.74
CA LEU A 60 -8.25 33.57 -28.09
C LEU A 60 -7.20 32.45 -28.21
N SER A 61 -7.49 31.53 -29.13
CA SER A 61 -6.55 30.65 -29.80
C SER A 61 -5.87 31.41 -30.95
N LEU A 62 -4.66 31.01 -31.33
CA LEU A 62 -4.04 31.44 -32.59
C LEU A 62 -3.20 30.31 -33.17
N ASN A 63 -3.52 29.97 -34.42
CA ASN A 63 -2.79 29.08 -35.30
C ASN A 63 -2.19 29.93 -36.44
N ALA A 64 -1.05 29.45 -36.94
CA ALA A 64 -0.48 29.62 -38.29
C ALA A 64 0.12 30.98 -38.72
N PHE A 65 1.40 30.92 -39.13
CA PHE A 65 1.86 31.55 -40.37
C PHE A 65 3.05 30.78 -40.96
N ALA A 66 3.10 30.70 -42.28
CA ALA A 66 4.04 29.94 -43.10
C ALA A 66 4.94 30.85 -43.97
N GLY A 67 6.09 30.31 -44.39
CA GLY A 67 6.94 30.77 -45.51
C GLY A 67 8.12 31.67 -45.12
N LEU A 68 9.34 31.59 -45.67
CA LEU A 68 9.91 30.87 -46.82
C LEU A 68 11.46 31.07 -46.81
N THR A 69 12.14 30.28 -47.63
CA THR A 69 13.48 30.46 -48.26
C THR A 69 14.71 29.76 -47.69
N GLN A 70 15.58 29.44 -48.66
CA GLN A 70 16.48 28.29 -48.82
C GLN A 70 17.90 28.51 -48.26
N GLY A 71 18.61 27.40 -48.02
CA GLY A 71 20.08 27.35 -47.91
C GLY A 71 20.59 25.92 -48.03
N GLN A 72 21.34 25.66 -49.11
CA GLN A 72 21.87 24.36 -49.55
C GLN A 72 22.93 23.76 -48.61
N GLY A 73 23.07 22.43 -48.65
CA GLY A 73 24.21 21.72 -48.07
C GLY A 73 24.07 20.19 -48.15
N ASN A 74 24.38 19.62 -49.30
CA ASN A 74 24.28 18.20 -49.63
C ASN A 74 25.67 17.55 -49.45
N LEU A 75 25.78 16.43 -48.72
CA LEU A 75 26.89 15.47 -48.86
C LEU A 75 26.35 14.05 -48.70
N SER A 76 26.19 13.40 -49.86
CA SER A 76 25.91 11.99 -50.04
C SER A 76 27.21 11.21 -50.20
N LEU A 77 27.28 10.01 -49.61
CA LEU A 77 28.26 8.99 -49.94
C LEU A 77 27.51 7.70 -50.28
N SER A 78 27.58 7.33 -51.55
CA SER A 78 27.09 6.11 -52.16
C SER A 78 28.26 5.15 -52.36
N LEU A 79 28.08 3.87 -52.03
CA LEU A 79 28.87 2.77 -52.58
C LEU A 79 27.93 1.64 -52.99
N GLN A 80 28.05 1.24 -54.25
CA GLN A 80 27.26 0.24 -54.98
C GLN A 80 27.59 -1.22 -54.60
N PRO A 81 26.71 -2.18 -54.94
CA PRO A 81 26.85 -3.60 -54.61
C PRO A 81 27.63 -4.37 -55.68
N ALA A 82 28.39 -5.38 -55.26
CA ALA A 82 28.97 -6.40 -56.14
C ALA A 82 28.09 -7.66 -56.12
N GLY A 83 27.62 -8.10 -57.29
CA GLY A 83 26.87 -9.34 -57.46
C GLY A 83 27.76 -10.49 -57.90
N VAL A 84 27.49 -11.71 -57.40
CA VAL A 84 27.87 -12.98 -58.05
C VAL A 84 26.83 -14.07 -57.73
N LEU A 85 26.16 -14.53 -58.79
CA LEU A 85 25.60 -15.85 -59.15
C LEU A 85 24.94 -16.76 -58.08
N ALA A 86 23.67 -17.08 -58.33
CA ALA A 86 22.88 -18.15 -57.72
C ALA A 86 23.00 -19.48 -58.50
N PRO A 87 22.78 -20.63 -57.84
CA PRO A 87 22.21 -21.81 -58.48
C PRO A 87 20.78 -22.07 -58.03
N THR A 88 19.97 -22.48 -59.00
CA THR A 88 18.54 -22.79 -58.96
C THR A 88 18.28 -24.15 -58.30
N MET A 89 17.31 -24.23 -57.38
CA MET A 89 16.65 -25.49 -57.01
C MET A 89 15.15 -25.28 -56.72
N ALA A 90 14.37 -26.29 -57.11
CA ALA A 90 12.93 -26.33 -57.39
C ALA A 90 11.97 -25.95 -56.23
N PRO A 91 10.72 -25.54 -56.52
CA PRO A 91 9.73 -25.20 -55.52
C PRO A 91 9.18 -26.45 -54.80
N PRO A 92 8.87 -26.39 -53.50
CA PRO A 92 8.20 -27.49 -52.82
C PRO A 92 6.72 -27.54 -53.19
N THR A 93 6.23 -28.76 -53.33
CA THR A 93 4.85 -29.18 -53.55
C THR A 93 3.90 -28.63 -52.48
N MET A 94 2.74 -28.14 -52.93
CA MET A 94 1.63 -27.76 -52.08
C MET A 94 1.07 -28.98 -51.34
N LEU A 95 1.12 -28.97 -50.01
CA LEU A 95 0.32 -29.87 -49.17
C LEU A 95 -1.06 -29.24 -48.98
N GLU A 96 -2.11 -30.03 -49.22
CA GLU A 96 -3.51 -29.68 -48.97
C GLU A 96 -3.76 -29.31 -47.50
N PRO A 97 -4.72 -28.40 -47.20
CA PRO A 97 -5.08 -28.10 -45.82
C PRO A 97 -5.89 -29.26 -45.24
N LEU A 98 -5.34 -29.89 -44.20
CA LEU A 98 -6.11 -30.75 -43.30
C LEU A 98 -7.28 -29.94 -42.73
N ALA A 99 -8.49 -30.43 -42.98
CA ALA A 99 -9.72 -29.87 -42.43
C ALA A 99 -9.63 -29.82 -40.89
N MET A 100 -9.55 -28.60 -40.34
CA MET A 100 -9.80 -28.34 -38.93
C MET A 100 -11.26 -28.71 -38.64
N GLY A 101 -11.46 -29.77 -37.86
CA GLY A 101 -12.76 -30.07 -37.25
C GLY A 101 -13.26 -28.87 -36.43
N PRO A 102 -14.58 -28.75 -36.20
CA PRO A 102 -15.14 -27.58 -35.54
C PRO A 102 -14.55 -27.43 -34.15
N ALA A 103 -14.09 -26.22 -33.87
CA ALA A 103 -13.53 -25.81 -32.61
C ALA A 103 -14.43 -26.20 -31.44
N ALA A 104 -13.82 -26.55 -30.30
CA ALA A 104 -14.51 -26.74 -29.02
C ALA A 104 -14.39 -25.50 -28.11
N PRO A 105 -14.97 -24.32 -28.43
CA PRO A 105 -15.05 -23.20 -27.48
C PRO A 105 -16.35 -23.26 -26.64
N VAL A 106 -17.33 -24.08 -27.02
CA VAL A 106 -18.66 -24.08 -26.37
C VAL A 106 -18.59 -24.75 -24.99
N ALA A 107 -17.89 -25.88 -24.84
CA ALA A 107 -17.87 -26.63 -23.58
C ALA A 107 -17.16 -25.88 -22.43
N GLN A 108 -16.05 -25.18 -22.70
CA GLN A 108 -15.34 -24.38 -21.69
C GLN A 108 -16.16 -23.16 -21.25
N ASN A 109 -16.82 -22.46 -22.19
CA ASN A 109 -17.69 -21.32 -21.86
C ASN A 109 -18.94 -21.75 -21.07
N THR A 110 -19.49 -22.93 -21.38
CA THR A 110 -20.64 -23.48 -20.65
C THR A 110 -20.24 -23.89 -19.22
N ALA A 111 -19.07 -24.49 -19.03
CA ALA A 111 -18.55 -24.85 -17.71
C ALA A 111 -18.25 -23.61 -16.83
N LEU A 112 -17.66 -22.56 -17.40
CA LEU A 112 -17.41 -21.29 -16.70
C LEU A 112 -18.71 -20.59 -16.29
N ALA A 113 -19.72 -20.57 -17.16
CA ALA A 113 -21.04 -20.03 -16.84
C ALA A 113 -21.77 -20.84 -15.76
N THR A 114 -21.62 -22.17 -15.77
CA THR A 114 -22.22 -23.06 -14.77
C THR A 114 -21.60 -22.85 -13.38
N VAL A 115 -20.27 -22.65 -13.31
CA VAL A 115 -19.57 -22.32 -12.05
C VAL A 115 -19.95 -20.92 -11.57
N ALA A 116 -20.09 -19.93 -12.47
CA ALA A 116 -20.52 -18.58 -12.12
C ALA A 116 -21.95 -18.55 -11.53
N ASN A 117 -22.84 -19.39 -12.05
CA ASN A 117 -24.23 -19.52 -11.61
C ASN A 117 -24.40 -20.49 -10.41
N ALA A 118 -23.34 -21.14 -9.93
CA ALA A 118 -23.41 -22.05 -8.80
C ALA A 118 -23.65 -21.30 -7.47
N PRO A 119 -24.36 -21.92 -6.50
CA PRO A 119 -24.54 -21.37 -5.17
C PRO A 119 -23.22 -20.96 -4.51
N ALA A 120 -23.24 -19.90 -3.71
CA ALA A 120 -22.03 -19.35 -3.10
C ALA A 120 -21.24 -20.38 -2.27
N TRP A 121 -21.91 -21.29 -1.55
CA TRP A 121 -21.25 -22.34 -0.78
C TRP A 121 -20.48 -23.32 -1.67
N GLN A 122 -21.00 -23.66 -2.84
CA GLN A 122 -20.35 -24.58 -3.79
C GLN A 122 -19.13 -23.91 -4.45
N ARG A 123 -19.25 -22.63 -4.82
CA ARG A 123 -18.12 -21.84 -5.31
C ARG A 123 -17.01 -21.71 -4.26
N ASN A 124 -17.38 -21.50 -3.00
CA ASN A 124 -16.44 -21.40 -1.89
C ASN A 124 -15.70 -22.73 -1.62
N ASN A 125 -16.41 -23.87 -1.68
CA ASN A 125 -15.79 -25.19 -1.55
C ASN A 125 -14.77 -25.45 -2.66
N LEU A 126 -15.15 -25.19 -3.92
CA LEU A 126 -14.25 -25.36 -5.05
C LEU A 126 -13.03 -24.42 -4.96
N ALA A 127 -13.22 -23.18 -4.50
CA ALA A 127 -12.12 -22.25 -4.25
C ALA A 127 -11.19 -22.73 -3.13
N ALA A 128 -11.73 -23.32 -2.06
CA ALA A 128 -10.94 -23.87 -0.95
C ALA A 128 -10.13 -25.12 -1.37
N GLU A 129 -10.73 -26.02 -2.16
CA GLU A 129 -10.04 -27.17 -2.74
C GLU A 129 -8.93 -26.73 -3.68
N ARG A 130 -9.22 -25.81 -4.61
CA ARG A 130 -8.24 -25.22 -5.52
C ARG A 130 -7.10 -24.55 -4.76
N ALA A 131 -7.41 -23.79 -3.71
CA ALA A 131 -6.40 -23.14 -2.87
C ALA A 131 -5.45 -24.16 -2.25
N THR A 132 -5.99 -25.25 -1.71
CA THR A 132 -5.20 -26.34 -1.11
C THR A 132 -4.28 -26.99 -2.14
N VAL A 133 -4.78 -27.23 -3.35
CA VAL A 133 -4.01 -27.81 -4.46
C VAL A 133 -2.91 -26.86 -4.94
N LEU A 134 -3.21 -25.57 -5.12
CA LEU A 134 -2.23 -24.55 -5.51
C LEU A 134 -1.08 -24.45 -4.50
N VAL A 135 -1.40 -24.34 -3.21
CA VAL A 135 -0.39 -24.28 -2.14
C VAL A 135 0.48 -25.55 -2.12
N ARG A 136 -0.10 -26.72 -2.40
CA ARG A 136 0.65 -27.98 -2.52
C ARG A 136 1.63 -27.95 -3.70
N HIS A 137 1.19 -27.53 -4.88
CA HIS A 137 2.07 -27.42 -6.05
C HIS A 137 3.20 -26.41 -5.83
N LEU A 138 2.91 -25.26 -5.20
CA LEU A 138 3.94 -24.28 -4.84
C LEU A 138 5.02 -24.88 -3.92
N ARG A 139 4.62 -25.64 -2.90
CA ARG A 139 5.57 -26.33 -2.00
C ARG A 139 6.40 -27.39 -2.73
N ARG A 140 5.78 -28.20 -3.59
CA ARG A 140 6.48 -29.21 -4.39
C ARG A 140 7.46 -28.59 -5.39
N CYS A 141 7.08 -27.49 -6.02
CA CYS A 141 7.96 -26.73 -6.91
C CYS A 141 9.20 -26.21 -6.15
N ALA A 142 8.98 -25.58 -4.99
CA ALA A 142 10.07 -25.13 -4.13
C ALA A 142 10.99 -26.29 -3.68
N GLU A 143 10.44 -27.46 -3.35
CA GLU A 143 11.21 -28.65 -3.03
C GLU A 143 12.00 -29.20 -4.23
N ALA A 144 11.39 -29.22 -5.41
CA ALA A 144 12.05 -29.66 -6.64
C ALA A 144 13.21 -28.73 -7.02
N LEU A 145 13.07 -27.42 -6.83
CA LEU A 145 14.16 -26.44 -7.01
C LEU A 145 15.34 -26.74 -6.08
N VAL A 146 15.07 -26.95 -4.78
CA VAL A 146 16.10 -27.28 -3.79
C VAL A 146 16.84 -28.58 -4.14
N MET A 147 16.13 -29.55 -4.73
CA MET A 147 16.70 -30.84 -5.16
C MET A 147 17.25 -30.80 -6.60
N ALA A 148 17.28 -29.64 -7.25
CA ALA A 148 17.72 -29.45 -8.64
C ALA A 148 17.01 -30.35 -9.67
N ARG A 149 15.73 -30.68 -9.45
CA ARG A 149 14.91 -31.53 -10.34
C ARG A 149 14.14 -30.67 -11.35
N SER A 150 14.81 -30.22 -12.41
CA SER A 150 14.25 -29.29 -13.39
C SER A 150 12.95 -29.76 -14.07
N VAL A 151 12.83 -31.06 -14.37
CA VAL A 151 11.61 -31.66 -14.96
C VAL A 151 10.41 -31.54 -14.00
N ASP A 152 10.64 -31.81 -12.72
CA ASP A 152 9.59 -31.68 -11.71
C ASP A 152 9.21 -30.21 -11.49
N VAL A 153 10.19 -29.30 -11.52
CA VAL A 153 9.93 -27.85 -11.44
C VAL A 153 9.02 -27.40 -12.58
N ASP A 154 9.33 -27.79 -13.81
CA ASP A 154 8.53 -27.43 -14.99
C ASP A 154 7.10 -28.00 -14.93
N ALA A 155 6.96 -29.26 -14.51
CA ALA A 155 5.66 -29.92 -14.33
C ALA A 155 4.80 -29.25 -13.24
N GLU A 156 5.42 -28.88 -12.12
CA GLU A 156 4.74 -28.18 -11.03
C GLU A 156 4.36 -26.75 -11.43
N LEU A 157 5.24 -25.99 -12.11
CA LEU A 157 4.92 -24.67 -12.65
C LEU A 157 3.78 -24.72 -13.68
N THR A 158 3.79 -25.71 -14.58
CA THR A 158 2.70 -25.96 -15.54
C THR A 158 1.37 -26.18 -14.81
N SER A 159 1.38 -27.01 -13.76
CA SER A 159 0.19 -27.27 -12.95
C SER A 159 -0.31 -26.02 -12.25
N ILE A 160 0.59 -25.18 -11.72
CA ILE A 160 0.25 -23.90 -11.10
C ILE A 160 -0.37 -22.95 -12.14
N MET A 161 0.24 -22.80 -13.32
CA MET A 161 -0.26 -21.89 -14.36
C MET A 161 -1.64 -22.28 -14.90
N ARG A 162 -1.99 -23.56 -14.89
CA ARG A 162 -3.34 -24.03 -15.25
C ARG A 162 -4.40 -23.65 -14.20
N LEU A 163 -4.01 -23.54 -12.94
CA LEU A 163 -4.92 -23.34 -11.80
C LEU A 163 -4.94 -21.89 -11.28
N ALA A 164 -3.83 -21.17 -11.43
CA ALA A 164 -3.67 -19.79 -11.01
C ALA A 164 -4.26 -18.82 -12.04
N SER A 165 -4.64 -17.65 -11.57
CA SER A 165 -5.13 -16.57 -12.42
C SER A 165 -4.77 -15.23 -11.76
N PRO A 166 -4.20 -14.27 -12.51
CA PRO A 166 -3.85 -12.95 -11.98
C PRO A 166 -5.08 -12.10 -11.62
N ASP A 167 -6.26 -12.49 -12.09
CA ASP A 167 -7.55 -11.86 -11.80
C ASP A 167 -8.52 -12.79 -11.04
N GLY A 168 -8.03 -13.97 -10.64
CA GLY A 168 -8.81 -14.96 -9.90
C GLY A 168 -9.00 -14.59 -8.42
N ASP A 169 -9.28 -15.58 -7.58
CA ASP A 169 -9.33 -15.38 -6.13
C ASP A 169 -7.96 -15.05 -5.50
N ALA A 170 -7.95 -14.69 -4.21
CA ALA A 170 -6.75 -14.33 -3.47
C ALA A 170 -5.59 -15.35 -3.62
N VAL A 171 -5.89 -16.65 -3.56
CA VAL A 171 -4.88 -17.71 -3.59
C VAL A 171 -4.40 -17.95 -5.02
N GLN A 172 -5.27 -17.80 -6.01
CA GLN A 172 -4.88 -17.82 -7.43
C GLN A 172 -3.92 -16.67 -7.77
N ARG A 173 -4.21 -15.44 -7.32
CA ARG A 173 -3.34 -14.28 -7.58
C ARG A 173 -2.00 -14.39 -6.85
N MET A 174 -2.02 -14.86 -5.60
CA MET A 174 -0.81 -15.19 -4.85
C MET A 174 0.00 -16.28 -5.56
N ALA A 175 -0.63 -17.37 -6.00
CA ALA A 175 0.07 -18.46 -6.66
C ALA A 175 0.72 -18.02 -7.98
N ALA A 176 0.08 -17.13 -8.74
CA ALA A 176 0.69 -16.51 -9.92
C ALA A 176 1.94 -15.68 -9.56
N ALA A 177 1.89 -14.92 -8.46
CA ALA A 177 3.04 -14.15 -7.96
C ALA A 177 4.23 -15.06 -7.59
N PHE A 178 3.98 -16.11 -6.80
CA PHE A 178 5.02 -17.06 -6.42
C PHE A 178 5.54 -17.86 -7.60
N ALA A 179 4.68 -18.28 -8.54
CA ALA A 179 5.13 -19.00 -9.74
C ALA A 179 6.10 -18.17 -10.58
N ALA A 180 5.84 -16.87 -10.75
CA ALA A 180 6.77 -15.97 -11.44
C ALA A 180 8.14 -15.89 -10.73
N ALA A 181 8.14 -15.78 -9.40
CA ALA A 181 9.37 -15.75 -8.63
C ALA A 181 10.13 -17.10 -8.66
N LEU A 182 9.42 -18.23 -8.56
CA LEU A 182 9.99 -19.57 -8.65
C LEU A 182 10.56 -19.86 -10.04
N ALA A 183 9.88 -19.43 -11.11
CA ALA A 183 10.39 -19.54 -12.47
C ALA A 183 11.71 -18.77 -12.65
N ARG A 184 11.83 -17.59 -12.02
CA ARG A 184 13.09 -16.84 -12.01
C ARG A 184 14.22 -17.58 -11.30
N VAL A 185 13.93 -18.24 -10.18
CA VAL A 185 14.91 -19.12 -9.51
C VAL A 185 15.32 -20.27 -10.43
N ALA A 186 14.35 -20.92 -11.11
CA ALA A 186 14.59 -22.06 -11.99
C ALA A 186 15.56 -21.73 -13.14
N ILE A 187 15.47 -20.52 -13.70
CA ILE A 187 16.33 -20.09 -14.81
C ILE A 187 17.61 -19.36 -14.37
N SER A 188 17.80 -19.13 -13.07
CA SER A 188 18.99 -18.46 -12.53
C SER A 188 20.34 -19.12 -12.86
N PRO A 189 20.45 -20.46 -13.08
CA PRO A 189 21.70 -21.06 -13.57
C PRO A 189 22.11 -20.53 -14.96
N TRP A 190 21.13 -20.12 -15.78
CA TRP A 190 21.31 -19.62 -17.13
C TRP A 190 21.49 -18.10 -17.11
N ARG A 191 22.62 -17.63 -16.57
CA ARG A 191 22.88 -16.19 -16.32
C ARG A 191 22.58 -15.29 -17.52
N GLY A 192 22.95 -15.68 -18.73
CA GLY A 192 22.68 -14.91 -19.95
C GLY A 192 21.18 -14.84 -20.29
N VAL A 193 20.45 -15.95 -20.16
CA VAL A 193 19.00 -16.01 -20.39
C VAL A 193 18.26 -15.20 -19.34
N SER A 194 18.61 -15.41 -18.06
CA SER A 194 18.03 -14.63 -16.96
C SER A 194 18.33 -13.14 -17.12
N ALA A 195 19.54 -12.76 -17.50
CA ALA A 195 19.88 -11.35 -17.73
C ALA A 195 19.10 -10.76 -18.91
N ALA A 196 18.95 -11.49 -20.02
CA ALA A 196 18.22 -11.02 -21.20
C ALA A 196 16.71 -10.89 -20.95
N LEU A 197 16.09 -11.87 -20.29
CA LEU A 197 14.65 -11.87 -20.00
C LEU A 197 14.24 -10.84 -18.94
N PHE A 198 15.14 -10.52 -18.02
CA PHE A 198 14.89 -9.55 -16.94
C PHE A 198 15.75 -8.29 -17.07
N ALA A 199 16.29 -8.01 -18.27
CA ALA A 199 17.14 -6.85 -18.52
C ALA A 199 16.44 -5.51 -18.19
N THR A 200 15.11 -5.47 -18.30
CA THR A 200 14.27 -4.30 -18.05
C THR A 200 13.93 -4.09 -16.58
N ASP A 201 14.03 -5.10 -15.72
CA ASP A 201 13.71 -5.00 -14.29
C ASP A 201 14.65 -4.05 -13.51
N GLY A 202 15.80 -3.67 -14.09
CA GLY A 202 16.73 -2.70 -13.51
C GLY A 202 17.03 -1.49 -14.42
N ARG A 203 16.31 -1.36 -15.54
CA ARG A 203 16.52 -0.32 -16.57
C ARG A 203 15.27 0.46 -16.92
N ASP A 204 14.15 0.21 -16.24
CA ASP A 204 12.98 1.05 -16.36
C ASP A 204 13.23 2.40 -15.67
N ASP A 205 13.84 3.30 -16.44
CA ASP A 205 13.86 4.75 -16.25
C ASP A 205 12.44 5.36 -16.46
N GLY A 206 11.39 4.55 -16.25
CA GLY A 206 10.01 4.94 -16.42
C GLY A 206 9.52 5.67 -15.18
N THR A 207 9.61 7.00 -15.19
CA THR A 207 8.90 7.89 -14.25
C THR A 207 7.46 7.43 -13.98
N ALA A 208 6.79 6.84 -15.00
CA ALA A 208 5.48 6.23 -14.89
C ALA A 208 5.41 5.01 -13.94
N VAL A 209 6.33 4.04 -14.01
CA VAL A 209 6.33 2.85 -13.12
C VAL A 209 6.63 3.27 -11.69
N ALA A 210 7.55 4.21 -11.50
CA ALA A 210 7.85 4.77 -10.20
C ALA A 210 6.64 5.52 -9.59
N LEU A 211 5.89 6.24 -10.43
CA LEU A 211 4.65 6.91 -10.05
C LEU A 211 3.55 5.90 -9.68
N GLU A 212 3.33 4.87 -10.49
CA GLU A 212 2.38 3.79 -10.19
C GLU A 212 2.72 3.09 -8.87
N ALA A 213 4.00 2.84 -8.62
CA ALA A 213 4.47 2.28 -7.35
C ALA A 213 4.26 3.24 -6.17
N ALA A 214 4.43 4.55 -6.36
CA ALA A 214 4.13 5.56 -5.34
C ALA A 214 2.63 5.62 -5.01
N VAL A 215 1.78 5.65 -6.03
CA VAL A 215 0.32 5.60 -5.88
C VAL A 215 -0.12 4.29 -5.21
N ALA A 216 0.48 3.15 -5.57
CA ALA A 216 0.22 1.88 -4.92
C ALA A 216 0.57 1.94 -3.42
N ARG A 217 1.71 2.53 -3.03
CA ARG A 217 2.08 2.70 -1.61
C ARG A 217 1.07 3.53 -0.85
N GLN A 218 0.63 4.66 -1.41
CA GLN A 218 -0.41 5.49 -0.79
C GLN A 218 -1.75 4.74 -0.68
N ASN A 219 -2.07 3.87 -1.63
CA ASN A 219 -3.29 3.05 -1.60
C ASN A 219 -3.18 1.83 -0.71
N PHE A 220 -1.98 1.40 -0.28
CA PHE A 220 -1.81 0.16 0.47
C PHE A 220 -2.56 0.19 1.80
N LEU A 221 -2.47 1.30 2.54
CA LEU A 221 -3.28 1.51 3.74
C LEU A 221 -4.78 1.41 3.41
N LYS A 222 -5.24 2.02 2.32
CA LYS A 222 -6.67 2.01 1.94
C LYS A 222 -7.18 0.59 1.65
N VAL A 223 -6.40 -0.23 0.95
CA VAL A 223 -6.83 -1.56 0.51
C VAL A 223 -6.56 -2.67 1.53
N CYS A 224 -5.71 -2.44 2.53
CA CYS A 224 -5.33 -3.43 3.54
C CYS A 224 -5.98 -3.12 4.90
N PRO A 225 -6.99 -3.89 5.35
CA PRO A 225 -7.66 -3.69 6.64
C PRO A 225 -6.70 -3.65 7.82
N LEU A 226 -5.67 -4.50 7.83
CA LEU A 226 -4.70 -4.54 8.91
C LEU A 226 -3.87 -3.25 8.99
N LEU A 227 -3.48 -2.66 7.85
CA LEU A 227 -2.81 -1.36 7.87
C LEU A 227 -3.75 -0.22 8.27
N ARG A 228 -5.04 -0.31 7.96
CA ARG A 228 -6.04 0.63 8.51
C ARG A 228 -6.12 0.54 10.02
N LEU A 229 -6.13 -0.68 10.57
CA LEU A 229 -6.10 -0.89 12.02
C LEU A 229 -4.79 -0.37 12.64
N ALA A 230 -3.66 -0.51 11.96
CA ALA A 230 -2.39 0.07 12.40
C ALA A 230 -2.45 1.61 12.45
N ALA A 231 -3.06 2.25 11.44
CA ALA A 231 -3.25 3.69 11.42
C ALA A 231 -4.21 4.19 12.52
N VAL A 232 -5.28 3.44 12.80
CA VAL A 232 -6.16 3.69 13.96
C VAL A 232 -5.36 3.61 15.27
N ALA A 233 -4.50 2.60 15.41
CA ALA A 233 -3.64 2.46 16.58
C ALA A 233 -2.70 3.66 16.73
N ALA A 234 -2.03 4.05 15.65
CA ALA A 234 -1.11 5.18 15.64
C ALA A 234 -1.83 6.49 16.00
N ASN A 235 -3.01 6.74 15.42
CA ASN A 235 -3.78 7.94 15.74
C ASN A 235 -4.23 7.97 17.21
N GLU A 236 -4.66 6.84 17.78
CA GLU A 236 -5.01 6.73 19.20
C GLU A 236 -3.81 7.04 20.10
N LEU A 237 -2.62 6.51 19.76
CA LEU A 237 -1.38 6.78 20.48
C LEU A 237 -1.00 8.27 20.42
N ILE A 238 -1.17 8.91 19.26
CA ILE A 238 -0.90 10.34 19.11
C ILE A 238 -1.85 11.16 19.98
N ILE A 239 -3.14 10.86 19.96
CA ILE A 239 -4.16 11.59 20.74
C ILE A 239 -3.83 11.51 22.24
N GLU A 240 -3.51 10.32 22.75
CA GLU A 240 -3.18 10.15 24.17
C GLU A 240 -1.85 10.84 24.52
N ALA A 241 -0.81 10.69 23.69
CA ALA A 241 0.49 11.27 23.96
C ALA A 241 0.49 12.80 23.94
N THR A 242 -0.40 13.40 23.14
CA THR A 242 -0.48 14.86 22.93
C THR A 242 -1.68 15.50 23.62
N LYS A 243 -2.33 14.81 24.57
CA LYS A 243 -3.61 15.22 25.17
C LYS A 243 -3.62 16.59 25.84
N ASP A 244 -2.45 17.12 26.22
CA ASP A 244 -2.29 18.44 26.84
C ASP A 244 -1.49 19.44 25.96
N ASP A 245 -0.96 18.99 24.82
CA ASP A 245 -0.17 19.82 23.92
C ASP A 245 -1.03 20.66 22.97
N LYS A 246 -0.69 21.95 22.85
CA LYS A 246 -1.38 22.89 21.94
C LYS A 246 -0.70 23.01 20.58
N LEU A 247 0.59 22.74 20.52
CA LEU A 247 1.41 22.79 19.30
C LEU A 247 1.96 21.38 19.07
N ILE A 248 1.55 20.75 17.98
CA ILE A 248 1.90 19.35 17.67
C ILE A 248 2.62 19.34 16.33
N HIS A 249 3.80 18.70 16.27
CA HIS A 249 4.53 18.48 15.03
C HIS A 249 4.62 16.97 14.78
N ILE A 250 3.96 16.51 13.72
CA ILE A 250 3.99 15.12 13.28
C ILE A 250 4.96 15.01 12.10
N VAL A 251 5.93 14.11 12.19
CA VAL A 251 6.84 13.75 11.11
C VAL A 251 6.49 12.34 10.63
N ASP A 252 5.92 12.24 9.43
CA ASP A 252 5.62 10.99 8.72
C ASP A 252 6.74 10.62 7.77
N LEU A 253 7.50 9.58 8.11
CA LEU A 253 8.65 9.09 7.35
C LEU A 253 8.26 8.27 6.10
N GLY A 254 6.98 7.94 5.92
CA GLY A 254 6.51 7.10 4.81
C GLY A 254 5.58 7.79 3.82
N GLY A 255 5.12 9.01 4.13
CA GLY A 255 4.13 9.72 3.32
C GLY A 255 2.89 8.88 3.06
N VAL A 256 2.32 8.37 4.15
CA VAL A 256 1.20 7.45 4.13
C VAL A 256 -0.06 8.15 3.61
N ASN A 257 -1.07 7.37 3.24
CA ASN A 257 -2.37 7.82 2.75
C ASN A 257 -2.90 9.06 3.53
N PRO A 258 -3.31 10.15 2.85
CA PRO A 258 -3.78 11.36 3.52
C PRO A 258 -5.00 11.12 4.42
N GLY A 259 -5.77 10.06 4.16
CA GLY A 259 -6.92 9.72 4.98
C GLY A 259 -6.57 9.44 6.45
N GLN A 260 -5.42 8.83 6.76
CA GLN A 260 -5.01 8.64 8.17
C GLN A 260 -4.97 9.99 8.90
N TRP A 261 -4.38 11.00 8.26
CA TRP A 261 -4.23 12.33 8.82
C TRP A 261 -5.57 13.06 8.90
N VAL A 262 -6.46 12.89 7.92
CA VAL A 262 -7.82 13.43 8.00
C VAL A 262 -8.58 12.83 9.18
N GLU A 263 -8.50 11.51 9.42
CA GLU A 263 -9.13 10.88 10.60
C GLU A 263 -8.59 11.46 11.90
N LEU A 264 -7.27 11.70 11.98
CA LEU A 264 -6.64 12.32 13.15
C LEU A 264 -7.12 13.77 13.35
N MET A 265 -7.23 14.57 12.29
CA MET A 265 -7.77 15.94 12.36
C MET A 265 -9.19 15.96 12.89
N VAL A 266 -10.04 15.03 12.43
CA VAL A 266 -11.42 14.91 12.94
C VAL A 266 -11.40 14.57 14.43
N ALA A 267 -10.54 13.64 14.86
CA ALA A 267 -10.42 13.30 16.27
C ALA A 267 -9.98 14.51 17.13
N PHE A 268 -9.06 15.34 16.64
CA PHE A 268 -8.66 16.56 17.34
C PHE A 268 -9.77 17.58 17.50
N THR A 269 -10.79 17.60 16.64
CA THR A 269 -11.94 18.51 16.81
C THR A 269 -12.80 18.18 18.03
N SER A 270 -12.72 16.94 18.53
CA SER A 270 -13.49 16.45 19.68
C SER A 270 -12.69 16.51 20.99
N ARG A 271 -11.48 17.08 20.97
CA ARG A 271 -10.58 17.13 22.12
C ARG A 271 -11.07 18.16 23.15
N TYR A 272 -11.07 17.75 24.42
CA TYR A 272 -11.58 18.58 25.53
C TYR A 272 -10.79 19.89 25.73
N GLN A 273 -9.47 19.84 25.57
CA GLN A 273 -8.54 20.98 25.71
C GLN A 273 -8.64 21.99 24.55
N GLY A 274 -9.54 21.74 23.58
CA GLY A 274 -9.66 22.52 22.36
C GLY A 274 -8.78 21.99 21.22
N ARG A 275 -8.85 22.68 20.08
CA ARG A 275 -8.18 22.29 18.84
C ARG A 275 -6.69 22.66 18.90
N PRO A 276 -5.76 21.72 18.69
CA PRO A 276 -4.33 22.02 18.60
C PRO A 276 -3.97 22.67 17.26
N SER A 277 -2.83 23.34 17.22
CA SER A 277 -2.13 23.67 15.97
C SER A 277 -1.30 22.47 15.54
N VAL A 278 -1.50 22.00 14.30
CA VAL A 278 -0.86 20.78 13.79
C VAL A 278 0.06 21.13 12.63
N ARG A 279 1.35 20.87 12.79
CA ARG A 279 2.32 20.83 11.70
C ARG A 279 2.52 19.38 11.29
N LEU A 280 2.28 19.06 10.02
CA LEU A 280 2.56 17.74 9.45
C LEU A 280 3.74 17.87 8.48
N THR A 281 4.83 17.14 8.76
CA THR A 281 5.96 16.98 7.85
C THR A 281 5.93 15.59 7.25
N VAL A 282 5.94 15.51 5.92
CA VAL A 282 5.92 14.23 5.19
C VAL A 282 7.23 14.07 4.43
N VAL A 283 7.95 12.99 4.70
CA VAL A 283 9.15 12.62 3.93
C VAL A 283 8.75 11.65 2.85
N ILE A 284 8.92 12.05 1.60
CA ILE A 284 8.57 11.22 0.45
C ILE A 284 9.43 11.61 -0.75
N LYS A 285 10.04 10.62 -1.41
CA LYS A 285 10.71 10.80 -2.70
C LYS A 285 9.71 10.43 -3.79
N GLU A 286 9.01 11.43 -4.32
CA GLU A 286 8.08 11.21 -5.43
C GLU A 286 8.67 11.61 -6.77
N PRO A 287 8.40 10.88 -7.86
CA PRO A 287 8.65 11.38 -9.19
C PRO A 287 7.66 12.52 -9.52
N GLY A 288 8.04 13.79 -9.32
CA GLY A 288 7.29 14.98 -9.76
C GLY A 288 6.24 15.54 -8.76
N GLN A 289 5.23 16.28 -9.25
CA GLN A 289 4.19 16.97 -8.44
C GLN A 289 3.09 16.06 -7.86
N SER A 290 3.35 14.77 -7.65
CA SER A 290 2.33 13.75 -7.34
C SER A 290 1.63 13.95 -5.98
N TYR A 291 2.30 14.55 -4.98
CA TYR A 291 1.74 14.75 -3.63
C TYR A 291 0.75 15.92 -3.56
N SER A 292 0.62 16.69 -4.65
CA SER A 292 -0.26 17.87 -4.72
C SER A 292 -1.73 17.55 -4.39
N GLN A 293 -2.24 16.38 -4.80
CA GLN A 293 -3.60 15.97 -4.49
C GLN A 293 -3.79 15.70 -2.98
N ALA A 294 -2.86 14.96 -2.36
CA ALA A 294 -2.90 14.70 -0.93
C ALA A 294 -2.80 16.01 -0.13
N ALA A 295 -1.89 16.91 -0.53
CA ALA A 295 -1.75 18.23 0.07
C ALA A 295 -3.05 19.06 0.00
N THR A 296 -3.74 19.02 -1.15
CA THR A 296 -5.03 19.70 -1.35
C THR A 296 -6.11 19.14 -0.43
N ILE A 297 -6.20 17.81 -0.32
CA ILE A 297 -7.16 17.14 0.57
C ILE A 297 -6.90 17.53 2.03
N LEU A 298 -5.66 17.43 2.49
CA LEU A 298 -5.28 17.72 3.88
C LEU A 298 -5.56 19.18 4.24
N THR A 299 -5.14 20.12 3.38
CA THR A 299 -5.33 21.56 3.62
C THR A 299 -6.81 21.95 3.56
N GLY A 300 -7.57 21.38 2.61
CA GLY A 300 -9.00 21.60 2.49
C GLY A 300 -9.77 21.08 3.70
N GLU A 301 -9.45 19.88 4.17
CA GLU A 301 -10.08 19.29 5.35
C GLU A 301 -9.71 20.03 6.64
N ALA A 302 -8.46 20.44 6.82
CA ALA A 302 -8.07 21.27 7.96
C ALA A 302 -8.84 22.61 8.00
N THR A 303 -8.98 23.26 6.85
CA THR A 303 -9.77 24.50 6.70
C THR A 303 -11.23 24.26 7.05
N ARG A 304 -11.83 23.19 6.50
CA ARG A 304 -13.22 22.80 6.75
C ARG A 304 -13.49 22.51 8.23
N LEU A 305 -12.52 21.89 8.91
CA LEU A 305 -12.60 21.57 10.34
C LEU A 305 -12.24 22.77 11.23
N GLY A 306 -11.72 23.86 10.67
CA GLY A 306 -11.21 25.01 11.43
C GLY A 306 -10.08 24.62 12.38
N LEU A 307 -9.16 23.78 11.90
CA LEU A 307 -7.95 23.34 12.60
C LEU A 307 -6.74 24.12 12.06
N PRO A 308 -5.97 24.83 12.90
CA PRO A 308 -4.73 25.46 12.44
C PRO A 308 -3.76 24.38 11.96
N PHE A 309 -3.36 24.45 10.69
CA PHE A 309 -2.62 23.37 10.04
C PHE A 309 -1.52 23.90 9.13
N GLU A 310 -0.33 23.31 9.23
CA GLU A 310 0.82 23.58 8.38
C GLU A 310 1.31 22.26 7.77
N LEU A 311 1.35 22.16 6.44
CA LEU A 311 1.91 21.01 5.73
C LEU A 311 3.31 21.35 5.20
N HIS A 312 4.28 20.49 5.49
CA HIS A 312 5.65 20.59 5.01
C HIS A 312 6.06 19.29 4.32
N VAL A 313 6.40 19.33 3.03
CA VAL A 313 6.79 18.12 2.27
C VAL A 313 8.30 18.16 2.05
N VAL A 314 8.98 17.09 2.47
CA VAL A 314 10.42 16.90 2.31
C VAL A 314 10.64 15.90 1.18
N ASP A 315 11.12 16.39 0.03
CA ASP A 315 11.49 15.56 -1.12
C ASP A 315 12.83 14.87 -0.86
N SER A 316 12.77 13.71 -0.23
CA SER A 316 13.95 12.93 0.14
C SER A 316 13.62 11.45 0.32
N SER A 317 14.58 10.59 0.01
CA SER A 317 14.53 9.19 0.45
C SER A 317 15.05 9.08 1.87
N LEU A 318 14.63 8.07 2.63
CA LEU A 318 15.12 7.90 4.01
C LEU A 318 16.62 7.63 4.08
N ASP A 319 17.22 7.01 3.06
CA ASP A 319 18.68 6.80 3.00
C ASP A 319 19.47 8.12 2.83
N GLU A 320 18.85 9.16 2.24
CA GLU A 320 19.45 10.46 1.96
C GLU A 320 18.92 11.58 2.90
N LEU A 321 18.02 11.24 3.83
CA LEU A 321 17.32 12.21 4.66
C LEU A 321 18.29 12.93 5.59
N LYS A 322 18.30 14.25 5.49
CA LYS A 322 18.97 15.13 6.45
C LYS A 322 17.97 15.57 7.50
N LEU A 323 18.19 15.22 8.77
CA LEU A 323 17.20 15.47 9.83
C LEU A 323 16.86 16.95 10.02
N ASP A 324 17.77 17.87 9.72
CA ASP A 324 17.52 19.31 9.79
C ASP A 324 16.42 19.77 8.82
N THR A 325 16.22 19.05 7.70
CA THR A 325 15.17 19.37 6.73
C THR A 325 13.78 18.99 7.26
N LEU A 326 13.66 18.31 8.40
CA LEU A 326 12.36 18.03 9.03
C LEU A 326 11.74 19.31 9.61
N GLY A 327 12.55 20.35 9.86
CA GLY A 327 12.07 21.63 10.41
C GLY A 327 11.43 21.48 11.78
N VAL A 328 12.05 20.65 12.64
CA VAL A 328 11.62 20.44 14.04
C VAL A 328 11.73 21.75 14.80
N ARG A 329 10.69 22.08 15.57
CA ARG A 329 10.63 23.26 16.43
C ARG A 329 10.55 22.82 17.89
N SER A 330 11.28 23.50 18.78
CA SER A 330 11.38 23.14 20.20
C SER A 330 10.12 23.43 21.02
N ASP A 331 9.21 24.25 20.51
CA ASP A 331 7.93 24.61 21.13
C ASP A 331 6.79 23.63 20.78
N HIS A 332 7.02 22.67 19.88
CA HIS A 332 6.04 21.67 19.47
C HIS A 332 6.31 20.33 20.18
N ALA A 333 5.24 19.62 20.56
CA ALA A 333 5.33 18.21 20.88
C ALA A 333 5.63 17.43 19.59
N LEU A 334 6.83 16.87 19.50
CA LEU A 334 7.31 16.16 18.32
C LEU A 334 6.85 14.70 18.36
N ILE A 335 6.15 14.29 17.31
CA ILE A 335 5.71 12.92 17.05
C ILE A 335 6.41 12.45 15.78
N VAL A 336 7.10 11.33 15.83
CA VAL A 336 7.68 10.68 14.64
C VAL A 336 6.93 9.39 14.37
N ILE A 337 6.54 9.15 13.11
CA ILE A 337 5.91 7.90 12.69
C ILE A 337 6.68 7.28 11.52
N SER A 338 6.89 5.98 11.60
CA SER A 338 7.43 5.17 10.51
C SER A 338 6.50 3.98 10.25
N THR A 339 5.88 3.95 9.07
CA THR A 339 4.99 2.87 8.66
C THR A 339 5.56 2.17 7.44
N LEU A 340 6.05 0.93 7.64
CA LEU A 340 6.63 0.07 6.61
C LEU A 340 7.81 0.72 5.87
N GLN A 341 8.68 1.43 6.60
CA GLN A 341 9.82 2.12 5.99
C GLN A 341 11.18 1.65 6.49
N LEU A 342 11.32 1.24 7.75
CA LEU A 342 12.64 0.95 8.33
C LEU A 342 13.26 -0.29 7.70
N HIS A 343 12.46 -1.31 7.37
CA HIS A 343 12.93 -2.53 6.71
C HIS A 343 13.54 -2.29 5.31
N ARG A 344 13.34 -1.10 4.73
CA ARG A 344 13.84 -0.71 3.40
C ARG A 344 15.24 -0.10 3.45
N LEU A 345 15.66 0.38 4.62
CA LEU A 345 16.95 1.03 4.84
C LEU A 345 18.09 0.00 4.94
N GLY A 346 19.29 0.39 4.49
CA GLY A 346 20.50 -0.44 4.62
C GLY A 346 20.59 -1.60 3.60
N THR A 347 19.72 -1.59 2.60
CA THR A 347 19.67 -2.54 1.49
C THR A 347 20.86 -2.43 0.53
N GLY A 348 21.66 -1.36 0.64
CA GLY A 348 22.94 -1.15 -0.06
C GLY A 348 24.19 -1.68 0.65
N THR A 349 24.10 -2.32 1.83
CA THR A 349 25.27 -2.96 2.43
C THR A 349 25.55 -4.28 1.70
N SER A 350 26.52 -4.18 0.79
CA SER A 350 27.30 -5.29 0.28
C SER A 350 27.65 -6.23 1.43
N TYR A 351 27.22 -7.48 1.31
CA TYR A 351 28.06 -8.56 1.81
C TYR A 351 29.39 -8.37 1.06
N MET A 352 30.37 -7.72 1.69
CA MET A 352 31.72 -7.85 1.21
C MET A 352 31.98 -9.35 1.16
N ALA A 353 32.29 -9.82 -0.04
CA ALA A 353 32.58 -11.20 -0.34
C ALA A 353 33.45 -11.77 0.77
N VAL A 354 32.87 -12.62 1.63
CA VAL A 354 33.67 -13.57 2.35
C VAL A 354 34.25 -14.44 1.26
N ALA A 355 35.55 -14.29 1.00
CA ALA A 355 36.28 -15.16 0.11
C ALA A 355 35.89 -16.62 0.43
N PRO A 356 35.58 -17.45 -0.58
CA PRO A 356 35.13 -18.81 -0.33
C PRO A 356 36.25 -19.56 0.39
N GLY A 357 36.06 -19.87 1.67
CA GLY A 357 37.08 -20.60 2.44
C GLY A 357 37.00 -20.57 3.97
N ILE A 358 36.24 -19.66 4.60
CA ILE A 358 36.16 -19.61 6.06
C ILE A 358 34.73 -19.86 6.53
N ALA A 359 34.47 -21.10 6.95
CA ALA A 359 33.28 -21.49 7.69
C ALA A 359 33.33 -20.84 9.08
N SER A 360 32.89 -19.60 9.20
CA SER A 360 32.67 -18.93 10.48
C SER A 360 31.18 -18.94 10.79
N SER A 361 30.78 -19.89 11.64
CA SER A 361 29.45 -20.01 12.23
C SER A 361 29.23 -19.00 13.35
N LEU A 362 29.26 -17.70 13.04
CA LEU A 362 28.82 -16.61 13.91
C LEU A 362 28.18 -15.50 13.06
N PRO A 363 27.10 -14.83 13.52
CA PRO A 363 26.57 -13.67 12.81
C PRO A 363 27.63 -12.58 12.86
N VAL A 364 28.22 -12.27 11.71
CA VAL A 364 29.16 -11.16 11.56
C VAL A 364 28.43 -9.89 12.01
N ALA A 365 28.96 -9.25 13.05
CA ALA A 365 28.49 -7.97 13.55
C ALA A 365 28.50 -6.96 12.40
N MET A 366 27.31 -6.60 11.92
CA MET A 366 27.13 -5.61 10.85
C MET A 366 27.45 -4.24 11.43
N SER A 367 28.41 -3.55 10.81
CA SER A 367 28.71 -2.13 10.99
C SER A 367 27.45 -1.29 11.16
N SER A 368 27.48 -0.29 12.06
CA SER A 368 26.46 0.75 12.28
C SER A 368 25.60 0.97 11.04
N SER A 369 24.42 0.34 11.02
CA SER A 369 23.59 0.29 9.83
C SER A 369 22.98 1.68 9.57
N THR A 370 22.61 2.00 8.33
CA THR A 370 21.88 3.24 7.99
C THR A 370 20.67 3.44 8.92
N VAL A 371 20.02 2.33 9.30
CA VAL A 371 18.94 2.29 10.29
C VAL A 371 19.42 2.82 11.64
N ASP A 372 20.53 2.32 12.17
CA ASP A 372 21.04 2.71 13.50
C ASP A 372 21.41 4.21 13.54
N ASN A 373 21.99 4.72 12.45
CA ASN A 373 22.29 6.15 12.29
C ASN A 373 21.02 7.00 12.26
N LEU A 374 19.98 6.56 11.53
CA LEU A 374 18.69 7.22 11.49
C LEU A 374 18.03 7.21 12.87
N LEU A 375 17.95 6.05 13.53
CA LEU A 375 17.34 5.91 14.86
C LEU A 375 18.06 6.77 15.89
N SER A 376 19.40 6.75 15.92
CA SER A 376 20.20 7.60 16.80
C SER A 376 19.98 9.08 16.51
N GLY A 377 19.80 9.45 15.24
CA GLY A 377 19.48 10.82 14.83
C GLY A 377 18.09 11.25 15.25
N LEU A 378 17.08 10.40 15.07
CA LEU A 378 15.71 10.64 15.53
C LEU A 378 15.66 10.77 17.05
N HIS A 379 16.43 9.95 17.78
CA HIS A 379 16.55 10.06 19.23
C HIS A 379 17.11 11.43 19.67
N ARG A 380 18.10 11.97 18.95
CA ARG A 380 18.64 13.31 19.22
C ARG A 380 17.62 14.44 19.03
N LEU A 381 16.58 14.24 18.22
CA LEU A 381 15.46 15.20 18.10
C LEU A 381 14.55 15.18 19.34
N SER A 382 14.74 14.23 20.27
CA SER A 382 13.99 14.07 21.50
C SER A 382 12.47 14.05 21.29
N PRO A 383 11.93 13.19 20.40
CA PRO A 383 10.50 13.14 20.15
C PRO A 383 9.74 12.72 21.41
N SER A 384 8.59 13.37 21.63
CA SER A 384 7.62 13.00 22.67
C SER A 384 7.07 11.60 22.46
N LEU A 385 6.95 11.19 21.20
CA LEU A 385 6.52 9.85 20.81
C LEU A 385 7.14 9.44 19.47
N PHE A 386 7.64 8.21 19.41
CA PHE A 386 8.02 7.56 18.17
C PHE A 386 7.15 6.31 17.96
N ILE A 387 6.47 6.21 16.81
CA ILE A 387 5.57 5.11 16.47
C ILE A 387 6.15 4.35 15.27
N VAL A 388 6.27 3.04 15.39
CA VAL A 388 6.80 2.18 14.33
C VAL A 388 5.80 1.09 13.99
N THR A 389 5.43 0.99 12.72
CA THR A 389 4.66 -0.12 12.16
C THR A 389 5.52 -0.88 11.16
N GLU A 390 5.76 -2.17 11.40
CA GLU A 390 6.59 -3.04 10.55
C GLU A 390 5.94 -4.41 10.30
N ASN A 391 6.36 -5.09 9.23
CA ASN A 391 5.90 -6.43 8.88
C ASN A 391 6.32 -7.44 9.96
N GLU A 392 5.38 -8.22 10.49
CA GLU A 392 5.66 -9.28 11.47
C GLU A 392 5.94 -10.60 10.75
N ALA A 393 7.09 -10.68 10.08
CA ALA A 393 7.56 -11.87 9.39
C ALA A 393 9.09 -11.92 9.33
N ASN A 394 9.65 -13.12 9.25
CA ASN A 394 11.10 -13.29 9.01
C ASN A 394 11.32 -13.73 7.56
N HIS A 395 11.54 -12.77 6.66
CA HIS A 395 11.83 -13.04 5.25
C HIS A 395 13.33 -12.96 4.94
N PHE A 396 14.16 -12.68 5.94
CA PHE A 396 15.59 -12.51 5.76
C PHE A 396 16.41 -13.79 5.97
N TRP A 397 15.77 -14.94 6.24
CA TRP A 397 16.46 -16.24 6.41
C TRP A 397 17.51 -16.51 5.32
N PRO A 398 18.72 -17.01 5.66
CA PRO A 398 19.74 -17.32 4.66
C PRO A 398 19.33 -18.46 3.71
N ARG A 399 18.52 -19.40 4.19
CA ARG A 399 18.11 -20.59 3.45
C ARG A 399 16.77 -20.39 2.72
N PHE A 400 16.72 -20.86 1.48
CA PHE A 400 15.57 -20.73 0.59
C PHE A 400 14.27 -21.31 1.17
N ARG A 401 14.32 -22.53 1.71
CA ARG A 401 13.14 -23.27 2.17
C ARG A 401 12.41 -22.52 3.28
N GLU A 402 13.15 -21.99 4.24
CA GLU A 402 12.65 -21.24 5.38
C GLU A 402 12.04 -19.90 4.92
N ARG A 403 12.72 -19.17 4.01
CA ARG A 403 12.17 -17.97 3.38
C ARG A 403 10.86 -18.24 2.65
N PHE A 404 10.87 -19.26 1.79
CA PHE A 404 9.70 -19.64 1.00
C PHE A 404 8.52 -20.01 1.88
N THR A 405 8.76 -20.81 2.93
CA THR A 405 7.69 -21.24 3.85
C THR A 405 7.12 -20.06 4.63
N SER A 406 7.97 -19.17 5.14
CA SER A 406 7.54 -17.94 5.83
C SER A 406 6.73 -17.03 4.91
N ALA A 407 7.26 -16.73 3.73
CA ALA A 407 6.63 -15.85 2.76
C ALA A 407 5.28 -16.41 2.29
N LEU A 408 5.21 -17.70 1.96
CA LEU A 408 3.96 -18.32 1.48
C LEU A 408 2.83 -18.18 2.49
N GLY A 409 3.11 -18.47 3.78
CA GLY A 409 2.12 -18.32 4.84
C GLY A 409 1.71 -16.87 5.07
N TYR A 410 2.68 -15.94 5.04
CA TYR A 410 2.46 -14.51 5.24
C TYR A 410 1.60 -13.89 4.12
N TYR A 411 2.02 -14.05 2.86
CA TYR A 411 1.32 -13.45 1.73
C TYR A 411 -0.04 -14.10 1.47
N GLU A 412 -0.25 -15.38 1.81
CA GLU A 412 -1.59 -15.96 1.74
C GLU A 412 -2.59 -15.16 2.57
N GLN A 413 -2.21 -14.78 3.79
CA GLN A 413 -3.08 -13.99 4.67
C GLN A 413 -3.27 -12.57 4.15
N LEU A 414 -2.22 -11.96 3.61
CA LEU A 414 -2.28 -10.59 3.10
C LEU A 414 -3.16 -10.46 1.85
N PHE A 415 -3.01 -11.38 0.88
CA PHE A 415 -3.88 -11.44 -0.30
C PHE A 415 -5.34 -11.70 0.10
N ARG A 416 -5.59 -12.62 1.04
CA ARG A 416 -6.95 -12.87 1.54
C ARG A 416 -7.54 -11.66 2.27
N SER A 417 -6.74 -10.92 3.03
CA SER A 417 -7.18 -9.71 3.72
C SER A 417 -7.62 -8.62 2.74
N MET A 418 -6.85 -8.39 1.67
CA MET A 418 -7.21 -7.43 0.64
C MET A 418 -8.41 -7.90 -0.21
N GLU A 419 -8.59 -9.21 -0.40
CA GLU A 419 -9.79 -9.76 -1.04
C GLU A 419 -11.06 -9.43 -0.25
N GLU A 420 -11.03 -9.59 1.07
CA GLU A 420 -12.16 -9.25 1.94
C GLU A 420 -12.47 -7.75 1.93
N ALA A 421 -11.43 -6.92 1.81
CA ALA A 421 -11.55 -5.48 1.72
C ALA A 421 -11.95 -4.97 0.33
N SER A 422 -11.97 -5.83 -0.68
CA SER A 422 -12.18 -5.45 -2.08
C SER A 422 -13.53 -4.76 -2.34
N VAL A 423 -14.51 -4.96 -1.46
CA VAL A 423 -15.82 -4.27 -1.49
C VAL A 423 -15.69 -2.77 -1.18
N LEU A 424 -14.62 -2.37 -0.48
CA LEU A 424 -14.40 -1.01 0.02
C LEU A 424 -13.42 -0.19 -0.82
N CYS A 425 -12.79 -0.79 -1.82
CA CYS A 425 -11.79 -0.14 -2.68
C CYS A 425 -12.01 -0.46 -4.15
N GLN A 426 -11.48 0.38 -5.04
CA GLN A 426 -11.60 0.10 -6.47
C GLN A 426 -10.72 -1.10 -6.84
N PRO A 427 -11.16 -1.98 -7.75
CA PRO A 427 -10.34 -3.11 -8.20
C PRO A 427 -8.96 -2.71 -8.72
N ALA A 428 -8.86 -1.54 -9.38
CA ALA A 428 -7.61 -0.98 -9.87
C ALA A 428 -6.60 -0.66 -8.76
N GLU A 429 -7.07 -0.10 -7.62
CA GLU A 429 -6.24 0.22 -6.46
C GLU A 429 -5.62 -1.05 -5.87
N ARG A 430 -6.44 -2.10 -5.68
CA ARG A 430 -5.97 -3.40 -5.20
C ARG A 430 -4.96 -4.01 -6.17
N LYS A 431 -5.27 -4.02 -7.48
CA LYS A 431 -4.37 -4.57 -8.50
C LYS A 431 -3.03 -3.84 -8.53
N ALA A 432 -3.02 -2.52 -8.37
CA ALA A 432 -1.80 -1.74 -8.29
C ALA A 432 -0.96 -2.11 -7.06
N VAL A 433 -1.58 -2.25 -5.88
CA VAL A 433 -0.90 -2.71 -4.65
C VAL A 433 -0.35 -4.12 -4.80
N GLU A 434 -1.14 -5.06 -5.31
CA GLU A 434 -0.67 -6.43 -5.56
C GLU A 434 0.49 -6.46 -6.54
N ARG A 435 0.47 -5.62 -7.59
CA ARG A 435 1.50 -5.56 -8.63
C ARG A 435 2.79 -4.91 -8.15
N HIS A 436 2.72 -3.71 -7.61
CA HIS A 436 3.91 -2.88 -7.34
C HIS A 436 4.45 -3.01 -5.92
N ILE A 437 3.73 -3.70 -5.02
CA ILE A 437 4.18 -3.97 -3.66
C ILE A 437 4.31 -5.47 -3.46
N LEU A 438 3.20 -6.21 -3.38
CA LEU A 438 3.27 -7.60 -2.91
C LEU A 438 4.03 -8.52 -3.87
N LYS A 439 3.81 -8.40 -5.19
CA LYS A 439 4.52 -9.21 -6.19
C LYS A 439 6.01 -8.90 -6.23
N GLU A 440 6.40 -7.63 -6.16
CA GLU A 440 7.81 -7.25 -6.15
C GLU A 440 8.52 -7.69 -4.87
N GLU A 441 7.85 -7.58 -3.71
CA GLU A 441 8.37 -8.14 -2.46
C GLU A 441 8.53 -9.67 -2.54
N ILE A 442 7.52 -10.40 -3.03
CA ILE A 442 7.62 -11.86 -3.23
C ILE A 442 8.77 -12.20 -4.19
N LYS A 443 8.92 -11.44 -5.28
CA LYS A 443 10.00 -11.62 -6.25
C LYS A 443 11.36 -11.44 -5.57
N ASP A 444 11.54 -10.38 -4.79
CA ASP A 444 12.79 -10.12 -4.08
C ASP A 444 13.10 -11.20 -3.02
N ILE A 445 12.11 -11.58 -2.20
CA ILE A 445 12.30 -12.57 -1.13
C ILE A 445 12.67 -13.97 -1.68
N ILE A 446 12.03 -14.38 -2.79
CA ILE A 446 12.16 -15.72 -3.34
C ILE A 446 13.28 -15.82 -4.38
N ALA A 447 13.42 -14.85 -5.28
CA ALA A 447 14.29 -14.97 -6.44
C ALA A 447 15.68 -14.33 -6.28
N CYS A 448 15.89 -13.43 -5.33
CA CYS A 448 17.18 -12.77 -5.13
C CYS A 448 18.08 -13.57 -4.15
N GLU A 449 18.63 -14.71 -4.59
CA GLU A 449 19.52 -15.52 -3.73
C GLU A 449 20.97 -15.01 -3.66
N ASN A 450 21.48 -14.38 -4.73
CA ASN A 450 22.89 -14.04 -4.91
C ASN A 450 23.13 -12.54 -5.18
N GLY A 451 22.18 -11.66 -4.83
CA GLY A 451 22.21 -10.22 -5.07
C GLY A 451 21.81 -9.42 -3.82
N PRO A 452 21.90 -8.07 -3.85
CA PRO A 452 21.32 -7.26 -2.79
C PRO A 452 19.81 -7.55 -2.70
N ARG A 453 19.36 -8.04 -1.56
CA ARG A 453 17.94 -8.19 -1.21
C ARG A 453 17.43 -6.91 -0.57
N TRP A 454 16.33 -6.39 -1.09
CA TRP A 454 15.76 -5.10 -0.74
C TRP A 454 14.60 -5.22 0.25
N THR A 455 13.87 -6.34 0.25
CA THR A 455 12.77 -6.61 1.17
C THR A 455 13.26 -7.46 2.35
N ARG A 456 13.53 -6.81 3.48
CA ARG A 456 14.07 -7.45 4.69
C ARG A 456 13.09 -7.35 5.86
N HIS A 457 12.00 -8.10 5.79
CA HIS A 457 11.11 -8.20 6.95
C HIS A 457 11.84 -8.96 8.08
N GLU A 458 11.87 -8.33 9.24
CA GLU A 458 12.38 -8.86 10.49
C GLU A 458 11.24 -8.91 11.51
N GLN A 459 11.27 -9.89 12.39
CA GLN A 459 10.30 -9.97 13.50
C GLN A 459 10.46 -8.79 14.45
N SER A 460 9.37 -8.38 15.07
CA SER A 460 9.31 -7.27 16.04
C SER A 460 10.38 -7.31 17.12
N GLY A 461 10.76 -8.50 17.62
CA GLY A 461 11.82 -8.64 18.62
C GLY A 461 13.16 -8.02 18.19
N MET A 462 13.51 -8.09 16.90
CA MET A 462 14.72 -7.47 16.35
C MET A 462 14.60 -5.95 16.31
N TRP A 463 13.46 -5.44 15.85
CA TRP A 463 13.17 -3.99 15.83
C TRP A 463 13.18 -3.41 17.24
N ILE A 464 12.57 -4.11 18.19
CA ILE A 464 12.51 -3.72 19.60
C ILE A 464 13.93 -3.56 20.15
N GLY A 465 14.81 -4.55 19.95
CA GLY A 465 16.19 -4.47 20.41
C GLY A 465 16.98 -3.32 19.77
N ARG A 466 16.80 -3.06 18.47
CA ARG A 466 17.48 -1.96 17.77
C ARG A 466 17.03 -0.58 18.23
N ILE A 467 15.71 -0.39 18.37
CA ILE A 467 15.13 0.89 18.79
C ILE A 467 15.48 1.15 20.26
N ASP A 468 15.46 0.13 21.11
CA ASP A 468 15.91 0.22 22.51
C ASP A 468 17.38 0.64 22.64
N ALA A 469 18.26 0.02 21.83
CA ALA A 469 19.68 0.33 21.78
C ALA A 469 19.97 1.75 21.25
N ALA A 470 19.07 2.33 20.45
CA ALA A 470 19.18 3.70 19.96
C ALA A 470 18.78 4.77 21.00
N GLY A 471 18.36 4.35 22.21
CA GLY A 471 18.01 5.25 23.31
C GLY A 471 16.51 5.41 23.55
N PHE A 472 15.66 4.68 22.83
CA PHE A 472 14.21 4.72 23.08
C PHE A 472 13.79 3.69 24.13
N GLU A 473 12.66 3.93 24.80
CA GLU A 473 11.98 2.99 25.68
C GLU A 473 10.54 2.75 25.21
N LEU A 474 10.05 1.52 25.37
CA LEU A 474 8.68 1.17 25.03
C LEU A 474 7.67 1.95 25.89
N TRP A 475 6.49 2.24 25.33
CA TRP A 475 5.40 2.92 26.04
C TRP A 475 4.16 2.01 26.20
N PRO A 476 4.10 1.17 27.26
CA PRO A 476 3.04 0.17 27.44
C PRO A 476 1.64 0.77 27.62
N MET A 477 1.52 1.90 28.32
CA MET A 477 0.22 2.48 28.64
C MET A 477 -0.57 2.92 27.41
N GLY A 478 0.09 3.52 26.41
CA GLY A 478 -0.57 3.92 25.18
C GLY A 478 -1.11 2.73 24.38
N ILE A 479 -0.42 1.59 24.44
CA ILE A 479 -0.77 0.40 23.66
C ILE A 479 -2.06 -0.26 24.16
N ILE A 480 -2.32 -0.26 25.47
CA ILE A 480 -3.55 -0.80 26.04
C ILE A 480 -4.78 -0.05 25.48
N LEU A 481 -4.70 1.28 25.41
CA LEU A 481 -5.75 2.13 24.85
C LEU A 481 -5.92 1.88 23.34
N ALA A 482 -4.81 1.90 22.61
CA ALA A 482 -4.80 1.63 21.17
C ALA A 482 -5.42 0.27 20.84
N ALA A 483 -5.10 -0.78 21.59
CA ALA A 483 -5.64 -2.11 21.36
C ALA A 483 -7.14 -2.21 21.64
N GLY A 484 -7.65 -1.50 22.66
CA GLY A 484 -9.09 -1.35 22.89
C GLY A 484 -9.81 -0.70 21.71
N ARG A 485 -9.24 0.38 21.17
CA ARG A 485 -9.76 1.08 19.99
C ARG A 485 -9.75 0.18 18.75
N ILE A 486 -8.65 -0.52 18.49
CA ILE A 486 -8.51 -1.46 17.37
C ILE A 486 -9.56 -2.56 17.44
N ARG A 487 -9.76 -3.19 18.61
CA ARG A 487 -10.78 -4.22 18.80
C ARG A 487 -12.18 -3.69 18.48
N SER A 488 -12.50 -2.48 18.94
CA SER A 488 -13.78 -1.83 18.65
C SER A 488 -13.97 -1.62 17.15
N VAL A 489 -13.00 -1.00 16.46
CA VAL A 489 -13.06 -0.76 15.01
C VAL A 489 -13.10 -2.06 14.21
N ALA A 490 -12.28 -3.05 14.57
CA ALA A 490 -12.26 -4.37 13.92
C ALA A 490 -13.57 -5.15 14.14
N SER A 491 -14.31 -4.90 15.23
CA SER A 491 -15.62 -5.52 15.46
C SER A 491 -16.73 -4.88 14.62
N GLN A 492 -16.63 -3.56 14.39
CA GLN A 492 -17.61 -2.80 13.60
C GLN A 492 -17.36 -2.90 12.10
N GLN A 493 -16.11 -3.14 11.69
CA GLN A 493 -15.69 -3.24 10.30
C GLN A 493 -15.32 -4.69 9.93
N TYR A 494 -15.20 -4.97 8.62
CA TYR A 494 -14.61 -6.21 8.07
C TYR A 494 -15.26 -7.56 8.45
N GLY A 495 -16.53 -7.55 8.89
CA GLY A 495 -17.30 -8.76 9.16
C GLY A 495 -17.08 -9.37 10.54
N GLY A 496 -16.63 -8.57 11.51
CA GLY A 496 -16.57 -8.92 12.94
C GLY A 496 -15.22 -9.45 13.43
N SER A 497 -15.09 -9.52 14.76
CA SER A 497 -13.84 -9.83 15.48
C SER A 497 -13.21 -11.21 15.22
N HIS A 498 -13.87 -12.10 14.47
CA HIS A 498 -13.39 -13.47 14.27
C HIS A 498 -12.21 -13.57 13.31
N ARG A 499 -12.08 -12.65 12.34
CA ARG A 499 -11.01 -12.73 11.33
C ARG A 499 -9.82 -11.85 11.66
N TYR A 500 -10.05 -10.69 12.26
CA TYR A 500 -9.02 -9.70 12.60
C TYR A 500 -8.87 -9.65 14.11
N GLY A 501 -7.65 -9.84 14.59
CA GLY A 501 -7.33 -9.85 16.02
C GLY A 501 -6.15 -8.95 16.33
N VAL A 502 -6.00 -8.62 17.61
CA VAL A 502 -4.82 -7.92 18.12
C VAL A 502 -4.26 -8.69 19.30
N THR A 503 -2.95 -8.89 19.31
CA THR A 503 -2.21 -9.45 20.45
C THR A 503 -1.39 -8.33 21.05
N GLU A 504 -1.55 -8.10 22.35
CA GLU A 504 -0.81 -7.06 23.07
C GLU A 504 0.42 -7.65 23.75
N GLY A 505 1.50 -6.88 23.75
CA GLY A 505 2.67 -7.10 24.58
C GLY A 505 3.06 -5.83 25.32
N ASN A 506 4.23 -5.85 25.97
CA ASN A 506 4.70 -4.73 26.78
C ASN A 506 5.19 -3.57 25.89
N GLY A 507 4.27 -2.71 25.40
CA GLY A 507 4.61 -1.57 24.54
C GLY A 507 4.55 -1.82 23.03
N TRP A 508 4.02 -2.97 22.61
CA TRP A 508 3.76 -3.29 21.21
C TRP A 508 2.44 -4.04 21.06
N LEU A 509 1.88 -4.01 19.85
CA LEU A 509 0.70 -4.77 19.46
C LEU A 509 0.93 -5.44 18.10
N ILE A 510 0.50 -6.69 17.98
CA ILE A 510 0.55 -7.47 16.75
C ILE A 510 -0.87 -7.54 16.18
N LEU A 511 -1.02 -7.10 14.94
CA LEU A 511 -2.23 -7.22 14.15
C LEU A 511 -2.23 -8.56 13.44
N ASN A 512 -3.29 -9.33 13.70
CA ASN A 512 -3.41 -10.71 13.26
C ASN A 512 -4.59 -10.89 12.30
N ARG A 513 -4.43 -11.79 11.33
CA ARG A 513 -5.55 -12.39 10.60
C ARG A 513 -5.64 -13.88 10.93
N MET A 514 -6.77 -14.37 11.45
CA MET A 514 -6.97 -15.78 11.81
C MET A 514 -5.81 -16.36 12.64
N ASN A 515 -5.35 -15.61 13.66
CA ASN A 515 -4.19 -15.92 14.52
C ASN A 515 -2.82 -15.95 13.81
N LYS A 516 -2.72 -15.49 12.56
CA LYS A 516 -1.44 -15.27 11.88
C LYS A 516 -1.01 -13.81 12.07
N PRO A 517 0.18 -13.56 12.63
CA PRO A 517 0.70 -12.21 12.79
C PRO A 517 1.09 -11.63 11.43
N ILE A 518 0.75 -10.36 11.19
CA ILE A 518 0.99 -9.69 9.90
C ILE A 518 1.77 -8.39 10.08
N PHE A 519 1.35 -7.53 11.02
CA PHE A 519 2.05 -6.28 11.32
C PHE A 519 2.22 -6.11 12.81
N CYS A 520 3.33 -5.51 13.22
CA CYS A 520 3.58 -5.05 14.57
C CYS A 520 3.52 -3.53 14.59
N VAL A 521 2.77 -2.95 15.55
CA VAL A 521 2.82 -1.53 15.88
C VAL A 521 3.47 -1.40 17.26
N SER A 522 4.47 -0.54 17.39
CA SER A 522 5.17 -0.27 18.65
C SER A 522 5.26 1.23 18.90
N ALA A 523 5.21 1.61 20.17
CA ALA A 523 5.21 3.00 20.60
C ALA A 523 6.36 3.25 21.59
N TRP A 524 7.06 4.35 21.42
CA TRP A 524 8.34 4.60 22.05
C TRP A 524 8.47 6.02 22.57
N ARG A 525 9.15 6.20 23.71
CA ARG A 525 9.58 7.49 24.24
C ARG A 525 11.10 7.55 24.27
N SER A 526 11.66 8.75 24.28
CA SER A 526 13.11 8.94 24.47
C SER A 526 13.47 8.70 25.94
N LYS A 527 14.56 7.97 26.22
CA LYS A 527 15.05 7.68 27.59
C LYS A 527 15.66 8.89 28.29
#